data_AF-A0A4P5YUZ1-F1
#
_entry.id   AF-A0A4P5YUZ1-F1
#
_cell.length_a   1.000
_cell.length_b   1.000
_cell.length_c   1.000
_cell.angle_alpha   90.00
_cell.angle_beta   90.00
_cell.angle_gamma   90.00
#
_symmetry.space_group_name_H-M   'P 1'
#
loop_
_entity.id
_entity.type
_entity.pdbx_description
1 polymer ?
#
loop_
_entity_poly.entity_id
_entity_poly.type
_entity_poly.pdbx_seq_one_letter_code
_entity_poly.pdbx_strand_id
1 'polypeptide(L)'
;MSTWRRKALESFRDLRQQFEQSDTTIYEVFFDLLPRVQAAHARGDIPELQRIYDFAQWCFRQKSEDLWNAAGVAFYEHLVDEPTTLSQIPRWLQPDVFEGCTGLFESRLEPAQFRELCESYSKRHENHGV
;
A
#
# COMPACT_ATOMS: atom_id res chain seq x y z
N MET A 1 20.78 -10.00 -7.06
CA MET A 1 19.55 -9.78 -6.25
C MET A 1 18.91 -8.49 -6.74
N SER A 2 17.60 -8.50 -7.04
CA SER A 2 16.88 -7.31 -7.53
C SER A 2 16.90 -6.18 -6.50
N THR A 3 16.71 -4.93 -6.97
CA THR A 3 16.67 -3.74 -6.11
C THR A 3 15.55 -3.83 -5.07
N TRP A 4 14.38 -4.33 -5.45
CA TRP A 4 13.25 -4.51 -4.54
C TRP A 4 13.52 -5.55 -3.46
N ARG A 5 14.20 -6.66 -3.76
CA ARG A 5 14.54 -7.69 -2.76
C ARG A 5 15.44 -7.14 -1.68
N ARG A 6 16.44 -6.31 -2.06
CA ARG A 6 17.30 -5.62 -1.09
C ARG A 6 16.48 -4.70 -0.18
N LYS A 7 15.61 -3.88 -0.76
CA LYS A 7 14.74 -2.98 0.00
C LYS A 7 13.79 -3.75 0.93
N ALA A 8 13.22 -4.86 0.45
CA ALA A 8 12.33 -5.70 1.22
C ALA A 8 13.05 -6.34 2.42
N LEU A 9 14.30 -6.78 2.25
CA LEU A 9 15.12 -7.34 3.34
C LEU A 9 15.55 -6.30 4.40
N GLU A 10 15.66 -5.02 4.02
CA GLU A 10 15.88 -3.92 4.96
C GLU A 10 14.64 -3.68 5.83
N SER A 11 13.44 -3.82 5.24
CA SER A 11 12.17 -3.60 5.92
C SER A 11 11.69 -4.83 6.71
N PHE A 12 11.72 -6.03 6.14
CA PHE A 12 11.14 -7.25 6.70
C PHE A 12 12.20 -8.36 6.83
N ARG A 13 13.01 -8.26 7.88
CA ARG A 13 14.05 -9.28 8.15
C ARG A 13 13.45 -10.67 8.43
N ASP A 14 12.24 -10.71 8.96
CA ASP A 14 11.46 -11.91 9.23
C ASP A 14 11.02 -12.65 7.95
N LEU A 15 10.87 -11.93 6.83
CA LEU A 15 10.49 -12.51 5.53
C LEU A 15 11.69 -12.86 4.64
N ARG A 16 12.91 -12.88 5.20
CA ARG A 16 14.14 -13.11 4.44
C ARG A 16 14.11 -14.38 3.61
N GLN A 17 13.70 -15.51 4.21
CA GLN A 17 13.66 -16.80 3.51
C GLN A 17 12.76 -16.74 2.27
N GLN A 18 11.63 -16.06 2.38
CA GLN A 18 10.70 -15.89 1.28
C GLN A 18 11.28 -15.01 0.17
N PHE A 19 11.90 -13.88 0.51
CA PHE A 19 12.44 -12.98 -0.52
C PHE A 19 13.69 -13.50 -1.22
N GLU A 20 14.42 -14.41 -0.58
CA GLU A 20 15.62 -15.04 -1.14
C GLU A 20 15.29 -16.20 -2.10
N GLN A 21 14.05 -16.69 -2.11
CA GLN A 21 13.58 -17.63 -3.13
C GLN A 21 13.59 -16.97 -4.52
N SER A 22 14.18 -17.67 -5.49
CA SER A 22 14.47 -17.14 -6.82
C SER A 22 13.22 -16.93 -7.68
N ASP A 23 12.18 -17.70 -7.43
CA ASP A 23 10.88 -17.70 -8.10
C ASP A 23 9.92 -16.66 -7.52
N THR A 24 10.15 -16.18 -6.30
CA THR A 24 9.29 -15.16 -5.68
C THR A 24 9.20 -13.88 -6.52
N THR A 25 7.97 -13.47 -6.80
CA THR A 25 7.64 -12.24 -7.51
C THR A 25 7.28 -11.13 -6.52
N ILE A 26 7.40 -9.88 -6.96
CA ILE A 26 6.97 -8.73 -6.14
C ILE A 26 5.45 -8.72 -5.91
N TYR A 27 4.66 -9.31 -6.81
CA TYR A 27 3.21 -9.45 -6.68
C TYR A 27 2.86 -10.37 -5.51
N GLU A 28 3.48 -11.55 -5.42
CA GLU A 28 3.28 -12.48 -4.30
C GLU A 28 3.61 -11.82 -2.96
N VAL A 29 4.72 -11.07 -2.91
CA VAL A 29 5.08 -10.31 -1.71
C VAL A 29 3.99 -9.32 -1.31
N PHE A 30 3.41 -8.57 -2.25
CA PHE A 30 2.33 -7.64 -1.92
C PHE A 30 1.06 -8.34 -1.45
N PHE A 31 0.69 -9.46 -2.07
CA PHE A 31 -0.43 -10.27 -1.59
C PHE A 31 -0.23 -10.80 -0.18
N ASP A 32 1.00 -11.16 0.19
CA ASP A 32 1.33 -11.59 1.55
C ASP A 32 1.37 -10.43 2.57
N LEU A 33 1.63 -9.21 2.11
CA LEU A 33 1.58 -8.01 2.96
C LEU A 33 0.14 -7.54 3.25
N LEU A 34 -0.86 -7.89 2.44
CA LEU A 34 -2.26 -7.54 2.67
C LEU A 34 -2.83 -8.05 4.01
N PRO A 35 -2.80 -9.36 4.32
CA PRO A 35 -3.26 -9.83 5.64
C PRO A 35 -2.42 -9.26 6.78
N ARG A 36 -1.14 -8.97 6.52
CA ARG A 36 -0.23 -8.38 7.50
C ARG A 36 -0.61 -6.94 7.84
N VAL A 37 -0.95 -6.10 6.86
CA VAL A 37 -1.38 -4.71 7.09
C VAL A 37 -2.73 -4.66 7.82
N GLN A 38 -3.66 -5.55 7.47
CA GLN A 38 -4.94 -5.67 8.17
C GLN A 38 -4.73 -6.02 9.64
N ALA A 39 -3.91 -7.03 9.92
CA ALA A 39 -3.61 -7.45 11.29
C ALA A 39 -2.85 -6.38 12.08
N ALA A 40 -1.95 -5.63 11.42
CA ALA A 40 -1.24 -4.52 12.04
C ALA A 40 -2.18 -3.36 12.41
N HIS A 41 -3.16 -3.02 11.55
CA HIS A 41 -4.21 -2.06 11.88
C HIS A 41 -5.04 -2.53 13.08
N ALA A 42 -5.49 -3.79 13.07
CA ALA A 42 -6.28 -4.37 14.15
C ALA A 42 -5.56 -4.33 15.52
N ARG A 43 -4.23 -4.47 15.52
CA ARG A 43 -3.40 -4.42 16.74
C ARG A 43 -2.87 -3.03 17.08
N GLY A 44 -3.09 -2.02 16.25
CA GLY A 44 -2.47 -0.70 16.39
C GLY A 44 -0.94 -0.73 16.28
N ASP A 45 -0.38 -1.66 15.51
CA ASP A 45 1.06 -1.88 15.34
C ASP A 45 1.65 -0.85 14.36
N ILE A 46 1.82 0.38 14.84
CA ILE A 46 2.31 1.51 14.03
C ILE A 46 3.66 1.23 13.36
N PRO A 47 4.68 0.66 14.05
CA PRO A 47 5.96 0.34 13.40
C PRO A 47 5.82 -0.63 12.23
N GLU A 48 4.93 -1.62 12.34
CA GLU A 48 4.66 -2.56 11.26
C GLU A 48 3.96 -1.88 10.08
N LEU A 49 2.92 -1.09 10.35
CA LEU A 49 2.23 -0.31 9.33
C LEU A 49 3.19 0.61 8.56
N GLN A 50 4.09 1.31 9.28
CA GLN A 50 5.11 2.16 8.65
C GLN A 50 5.99 1.37 7.68
N ARG A 51 6.52 0.22 8.10
CA ARG A 51 7.36 -0.63 7.22
C ARG A 51 6.62 -1.06 5.95
N ILE A 52 5.36 -1.46 6.08
CA ILE A 52 4.52 -1.90 4.95
C ILE A 52 4.26 -0.75 3.98
N TYR A 53 3.72 0.36 4.48
CA TYR A 53 3.39 1.51 3.63
C TYR A 53 4.64 2.14 3.01
N ASP A 54 5.76 2.22 3.73
CA ASP A 54 7.03 2.75 3.21
C ASP A 54 7.59 1.88 2.08
N PHE A 55 7.50 0.55 2.21
CA PHE A 55 7.93 -0.38 1.17
C PHE A 55 7.04 -0.28 -0.08
N ALA A 56 5.71 -0.29 0.11
CA ALA A 56 4.76 -0.15 -0.99
C ALA A 56 4.94 1.19 -1.72
N GLN A 57 5.07 2.29 -0.98
CA GLN A 57 5.29 3.62 -1.53
C GLN A 57 6.62 3.70 -2.28
N TRP A 58 7.69 3.12 -1.72
CA TRP A 58 8.97 3.08 -2.40
C TRP A 58 8.85 2.34 -3.74
N CYS A 59 8.18 1.19 -3.78
CA CYS A 59 7.94 0.43 -5.01
C CYS A 59 7.12 1.23 -6.04
N PHE A 60 6.04 1.88 -5.58
CA PHE A 60 5.16 2.70 -6.40
C PHE A 60 5.87 3.87 -7.09
N ARG A 61 6.89 4.44 -6.42
CA ARG A 61 7.68 5.55 -6.96
C ARG A 61 8.86 5.11 -7.85
N GLN A 62 9.02 3.81 -8.10
CA GLN A 62 10.08 3.34 -9.00
C GLN A 62 9.68 3.56 -10.47
N LYS A 63 10.68 3.76 -11.34
CA LYS A 63 10.46 3.83 -12.80
C LYS A 63 10.15 2.47 -13.44
N SER A 64 10.41 1.38 -12.71
CA SER A 64 10.21 0.01 -13.19
C SER A 64 8.73 -0.35 -13.15
N GLU A 65 8.15 -0.70 -14.30
CA GLU A 65 6.75 -1.11 -14.44
C GLU A 65 6.38 -2.23 -13.48
N ASP A 66 7.17 -3.28 -13.41
CA ASP A 66 6.93 -4.39 -12.49
C ASP A 66 6.76 -3.95 -11.02
N LEU A 67 7.45 -2.87 -10.60
CA LEU A 67 7.41 -2.41 -9.21
C LEU A 67 6.24 -1.47 -8.95
N TRP A 68 6.05 -0.46 -9.81
CA TRP A 68 4.96 0.48 -9.59
C TRP A 68 3.60 -0.18 -9.86
N ASN A 69 3.53 -1.05 -10.87
CA ASN A 69 2.30 -1.76 -11.19
C ASN A 69 1.95 -2.74 -10.07
N ALA A 70 2.91 -3.55 -9.59
CA ALA A 70 2.65 -4.49 -8.49
C ALA A 70 2.20 -3.76 -7.21
N ALA A 71 2.82 -2.63 -6.85
CA ALA A 71 2.37 -1.85 -5.70
C ALA A 71 0.94 -1.31 -5.89
N GLY A 72 0.61 -0.86 -7.10
CA GLY A 72 -0.73 -0.42 -7.46
C GLY A 72 -1.77 -1.55 -7.36
N VAL A 73 -1.63 -2.56 -8.22
CA VAL A 73 -2.69 -3.58 -8.45
C VAL A 73 -2.67 -4.72 -7.44
N ALA A 74 -1.54 -5.03 -6.80
CA ALA A 74 -1.47 -6.13 -5.82
C ALA A 74 -1.51 -5.65 -4.36
N PHE A 75 -1.42 -4.34 -4.11
CA PHE A 75 -1.48 -3.80 -2.76
C PHE A 75 -2.49 -2.66 -2.62
N TYR A 76 -2.24 -1.50 -3.24
CA TYR A 76 -3.08 -0.32 -3.02
C TYR A 76 -4.53 -0.55 -3.45
N GLU A 77 -4.75 -1.11 -4.64
CA GLU A 77 -6.06 -1.49 -5.15
C GLU A 77 -6.85 -2.29 -4.11
N HIS A 78 -6.20 -3.24 -3.43
CA HIS A 78 -6.84 -4.14 -2.47
C HIS A 78 -7.03 -3.56 -1.06
N LEU A 79 -6.47 -2.38 -0.75
CA LEU A 79 -6.71 -1.74 0.56
C LEU A 79 -8.17 -1.36 0.76
N VAL A 80 -8.93 -1.19 -0.32
CA VAL A 80 -10.35 -0.81 -0.24
C VAL A 80 -11.27 -2.00 0.06
N ASP A 81 -10.77 -3.24 -0.05
CA ASP A 81 -11.57 -4.46 0.15
C ASP A 81 -12.01 -4.64 1.61
N GLU A 82 -11.17 -4.19 2.55
CA GLU A 82 -11.45 -4.29 3.98
C GLU A 82 -11.82 -2.93 4.56
N PRO A 83 -12.94 -2.81 5.30
CA PRO A 83 -13.39 -1.54 5.88
C PRO A 83 -12.32 -0.86 6.75
N THR A 84 -11.55 -1.65 7.50
CA THR A 84 -10.47 -1.16 8.36
C THR A 84 -9.38 -0.48 7.53
N THR A 85 -8.87 -1.11 6.47
CA THR A 85 -7.82 -0.51 5.64
C THR A 85 -8.36 0.64 4.79
N LEU A 86 -9.59 0.54 4.28
CA LEU A 86 -10.27 1.60 3.53
C LEU A 86 -10.34 2.91 4.34
N SER A 87 -10.85 2.83 5.58
CA SER A 87 -10.97 4.01 6.45
C SER A 87 -9.62 4.63 6.83
N GLN A 88 -8.52 3.88 6.69
CA GLN A 88 -7.18 4.32 7.02
C GLN A 88 -6.42 4.90 5.82
N ILE A 89 -6.95 4.80 4.60
CA ILE A 89 -6.30 5.34 3.39
C ILE A 89 -5.91 6.82 3.54
N PRO A 90 -6.80 7.74 3.98
CA PRO A 90 -6.43 9.15 4.16
C PRO A 90 -5.23 9.35 5.09
N ARG A 91 -5.08 8.48 6.09
CA ARG A 91 -4.00 8.58 7.08
C ARG A 91 -2.64 8.16 6.51
N TRP A 92 -2.62 7.12 5.70
CA TRP A 92 -1.39 6.41 5.34
C TRP A 92 -0.91 6.65 3.91
N LEU A 93 -1.82 6.97 2.98
CA LEU A 93 -1.41 7.31 1.62
C LEU A 93 -0.99 8.77 1.55
N GLN A 94 0.13 9.00 0.84
CA GLN A 94 0.57 10.34 0.48
C GLN A 94 -0.17 10.82 -0.78
N PRO A 95 -0.32 12.14 -1.00
CA PRO A 95 -1.10 12.70 -2.10
C PRO A 95 -0.77 12.11 -3.48
N ASP A 96 0.52 11.95 -3.80
CA ASP A 96 0.98 11.40 -5.08
C ASP A 96 0.57 9.93 -5.28
N VAL A 97 0.59 9.14 -4.19
CA VAL A 97 0.18 7.74 -4.22
C VAL A 97 -1.33 7.63 -4.36
N PHE A 98 -2.08 8.44 -3.63
CA PHE A 98 -3.54 8.47 -3.71
C PHE A 98 -4.02 8.87 -5.11
N GLU A 99 -3.44 9.94 -5.67
CA GLU A 99 -3.71 10.38 -7.05
C GLU A 99 -3.41 9.26 -8.05
N GLY A 100 -2.23 8.63 -7.95
CA GLY A 100 -1.83 7.53 -8.83
C GLY A 100 -2.70 6.28 -8.72
N CYS A 101 -3.38 6.06 -7.59
CA CYS A 101 -4.28 4.92 -7.38
C CYS A 101 -5.76 5.25 -7.56
N THR A 102 -6.12 6.50 -7.84
CA THR A 102 -7.52 6.96 -7.87
C THR A 102 -8.37 6.15 -8.83
N GLY A 103 -7.88 5.88 -10.04
CA GLY A 103 -8.59 5.04 -11.02
C GLY A 103 -8.76 3.58 -10.58
N LEU A 104 -7.82 3.03 -9.80
CA LEU A 104 -7.94 1.69 -9.23
C LEU A 104 -9.05 1.66 -8.18
N PHE A 105 -9.09 2.65 -7.29
CA PHE A 105 -10.15 2.77 -6.29
C PHE A 105 -11.53 2.94 -6.92
N GLU A 106 -11.65 3.82 -7.92
CA GLU A 106 -12.90 4.05 -8.65
C GLU A 106 -13.40 2.78 -9.34
N SER A 107 -12.49 1.96 -9.88
CA SER A 107 -12.85 0.70 -10.55
C SER A 107 -13.39 -0.38 -9.61
N ARG A 108 -13.09 -0.27 -8.32
CA ARG A 108 -13.30 -1.33 -7.32
C ARG A 108 -14.38 -1.01 -6.29
N LEU A 109 -14.57 0.27 -5.99
CA LEU A 109 -15.56 0.76 -5.05
C LEU A 109 -16.87 1.10 -5.75
N GLU A 110 -17.98 0.96 -5.02
CA GLU A 110 -19.25 1.55 -5.47
C GLU A 110 -19.12 3.09 -5.54
N PRO A 111 -19.81 3.78 -6.45
CA PRO A 111 -19.67 5.22 -6.65
C PRO A 111 -19.87 6.07 -5.38
N ALA A 112 -20.71 5.62 -4.45
CA ALA A 112 -20.91 6.28 -3.17
C ALA A 112 -19.71 6.13 -2.23
N GLN A 113 -19.13 4.93 -2.15
CA GLN A 113 -17.95 4.64 -1.33
C GLN A 113 -16.70 5.37 -1.86
N PHE A 114 -16.54 5.40 -3.18
CA PHE A 114 -15.45 6.15 -3.81
C PHE A 114 -15.54 7.65 -3.51
N ARG A 115 -16.74 8.24 -3.61
CA ARG A 115 -16.98 9.64 -3.25
C ARG A 115 -16.64 9.92 -1.79
N GLU A 116 -17.09 9.05 -0.88
CA GLU A 116 -16.79 9.16 0.55
C GLU A 116 -15.28 9.08 0.81
N LEU A 117 -14.57 8.17 0.15
CA LEU A 117 -13.11 8.08 0.21
C LEU A 117 -12.46 9.40 -0.23
N CYS A 118 -12.83 9.94 -1.38
CA CYS A 118 -12.30 11.22 -1.87
C CYS A 118 -12.58 12.37 -0.88
N GLU A 119 -13.81 12.48 -0.37
CA GLU A 119 -14.16 13.51 0.62
C GLU A 119 -13.35 13.39 1.91
N SER A 120 -13.19 12.16 2.42
CA SER A 120 -12.41 11.90 3.63
C SER A 120 -10.92 12.22 3.45
N TYR A 121 -10.40 11.97 2.24
CA TYR A 121 -9.03 12.30 1.86
C TYR A 121 -8.83 13.81 1.80
N SER A 122 -9.68 14.53 1.06
CA SER A 122 -9.61 15.99 0.94
C SER A 122 -9.70 16.69 2.29
N LYS A 123 -10.70 16.35 3.13
CA LYS A 123 -10.87 16.94 4.47
C LYS A 123 -9.63 16.83 5.36
N ARG A 124 -8.86 15.76 5.20
CA ARG A 124 -7.64 15.54 5.98
C ARG A 124 -6.46 16.38 5.48
N HIS A 125 -6.32 16.52 4.17
CA HIS A 125 -5.17 17.18 3.54
C HIS A 125 -5.38 18.68 3.27
N GLU A 126 -6.62 19.18 3.31
CA GLU A 126 -6.94 20.62 3.30
C GLU A 126 -6.46 21.37 4.56
N ASN A 127 -6.36 20.69 5.71
CA ASN A 127 -6.02 21.30 7.00
C ASN A 127 -4.50 21.51 7.24
N HIS A 128 -3.64 21.31 6.24
CA HIS A 128 -2.18 21.46 6.37
C HIS A 128 -1.61 22.66 5.57
N GLY A 129 -2.47 23.56 5.11
CA GLY A 129 -2.10 24.81 4.44
C GLY A 129 -2.35 26.06 5.29
N VAL A 130 -1.63 26.21 6.40
CA VAL A 130 -1.38 27.51 7.08
C VAL A 130 0.06 27.57 7.52
#